data_AF-A0A1U7CRR5-F1
#
_entry.id   AF-A0A1U7CRR5-F1
#
_cell.length_a   1.000
_cell.length_b   1.000
_cell.length_c   1.000
_cell.angle_alpha   90.00
_cell.angle_beta   90.00
_cell.angle_gamma   90.00
#
_symmetry.space_group_name_H-M   'P 1'
#
loop_
_entity.id
_entity.type
_entity.pdbx_description
1 polymer ?
#
loop_
_entity_poly.entity_id
_entity_poly.type
_entity_poly.pdbx_seq_one_letter_code
_entity_poly.pdbx_strand_id
1 'polypeptide(L)'
;MLDYPDFAFLDNRGKGPAPVLAWACVYVANLPYPLFCGVILTTDSGRMGMVLGILAVFLTGYRSCFVYREAILTVAYGGWIVAAFQFVPFLQVMAGLIGVAVAEATGQAASGDLGPINTVLGGFLATLVTGGILIALAAVLGLMTRGLTRMLNPADHGIAAKKAL
;
A
#
# COMPACT_ATOMS: atom_id res chain seq x y z
N MET A 1 24.85 -3.92 0.99
CA MET A 1 24.14 -4.15 -0.29
C MET A 1 23.49 -5.50 -0.13
N LEU A 2 22.16 -5.56 0.04
CA LEU A 2 21.45 -6.79 0.38
C LEU A 2 21.01 -7.47 -0.92
N ASP A 3 21.51 -8.69 -1.16
CA ASP A 3 20.98 -9.59 -2.18
C ASP A 3 19.55 -9.99 -1.77
N TYR A 4 18.56 -9.51 -2.51
CA TYR A 4 17.18 -9.97 -2.39
C TYR A 4 17.02 -11.20 -3.29
N PRO A 5 16.66 -12.39 -2.75
CA PRO A 5 16.46 -13.56 -3.58
C PRO A 5 15.23 -13.37 -4.47
N ASP A 6 15.42 -13.61 -5.78
CA ASP A 6 14.39 -13.78 -6.82
C ASP A 6 13.57 -12.56 -7.32
N PHE A 7 14.18 -11.39 -7.40
CA PHE A 7 13.70 -10.33 -8.32
C PHE A 7 14.83 -9.73 -9.16
N ALA A 8 15.55 -10.56 -9.93
CA ALA A 8 16.58 -10.11 -10.87
C ALA A 8 16.05 -9.09 -11.91
N PHE A 9 14.73 -9.04 -12.17
CA PHE A 9 14.09 -7.98 -12.97
C PHE A 9 14.08 -6.60 -12.26
N LEU A 10 14.09 -6.57 -10.93
CA LEU A 10 14.24 -5.36 -10.12
C LEU A 10 15.72 -5.04 -9.82
N ASP A 11 16.66 -5.93 -10.17
CA ASP A 11 18.11 -5.73 -9.98
C ASP A 11 18.83 -5.61 -11.33
N ASN A 12 18.55 -4.51 -12.03
CA ASN A 12 19.46 -4.03 -13.08
C ASN A 12 20.60 -3.27 -12.40
N ARG A 13 21.69 -3.99 -12.13
CA ARG A 13 22.90 -3.56 -11.40
C ARG A 13 23.52 -2.28 -11.95
N GLY A 14 23.01 -1.14 -11.47
CA GLY A 14 23.47 0.22 -11.77
C GLY A 14 22.33 1.25 -11.86
N LYS A 15 21.12 0.78 -12.18
CA LYS A 15 19.88 1.57 -12.25
C LYS A 15 18.73 0.63 -11.84
N GLY A 16 18.61 0.31 -10.55
CA GLY A 16 17.41 -0.38 -10.04
C GLY A 16 16.15 0.35 -10.53
N PRO A 17 14.97 -0.30 -10.60
CA PRO A 17 13.75 0.36 -11.02
C PRO A 17 13.65 1.62 -10.19
N ALA A 18 13.54 2.77 -10.89
CA ALA A 18 13.35 4.02 -10.21
C ALA A 18 12.23 3.78 -9.18
N PRO A 19 12.35 4.19 -7.90
CA PRO A 19 11.33 3.91 -6.88
C PRO A 19 9.91 4.21 -7.36
N VAL A 20 9.80 5.16 -8.29
CA VAL A 20 8.66 5.46 -9.15
C VAL A 20 8.06 4.24 -9.87
N LEU A 21 8.84 3.46 -10.61
CA LEU A 21 8.36 2.27 -11.33
C LEU A 21 7.90 1.18 -10.35
N ALA A 22 8.67 0.93 -9.28
CA ALA A 22 8.27 -0.04 -8.26
C ALA A 22 6.95 0.37 -7.59
N TRP A 23 6.82 1.65 -7.22
CA TRP A 23 5.58 2.24 -6.71
C TRP A 23 4.43 2.12 -7.72
N ALA A 24 4.65 2.47 -8.98
CA ALA A 24 3.61 2.40 -10.00
C ALA A 24 3.11 0.97 -10.24
N CYS A 25 4.03 0.00 -10.35
CA CYS A 25 3.66 -1.40 -10.55
C CYS A 25 2.87 -1.95 -9.37
N VAL A 26 3.34 -1.73 -8.12
CA VAL A 26 2.63 -2.24 -6.94
C VAL A 26 1.28 -1.54 -6.76
N TYR A 27 1.20 -0.25 -7.05
CA TYR A 27 -0.03 0.51 -7.00
C TYR A 27 -1.07 -0.01 -7.99
N VAL A 28 -0.67 -0.25 -9.25
CA VAL A 28 -1.54 -0.83 -10.28
C VAL A 28 -1.95 -2.26 -9.90
N ALA A 29 -1.05 -3.06 -9.35
CA ALA A 29 -1.38 -4.43 -8.92
C ALA A 29 -2.41 -4.46 -7.78
N ASN A 30 -2.42 -3.46 -6.90
CA ASN A 30 -3.34 -3.36 -5.77
C ASN A 30 -4.66 -2.66 -6.09
N LEU A 31 -4.84 -2.08 -7.28
CA LEU A 31 -6.04 -1.30 -7.64
C LEU A 31 -7.29 -2.11 -7.99
N PRO A 32 -7.23 -3.26 -8.69
CA PRO A 32 -8.42 -3.90 -9.26
C PRO A 32 -9.49 -4.23 -8.22
N TYR A 33 -9.09 -4.79 -7.08
CA TYR A 33 -10.01 -5.22 -6.05
C TYR A 33 -10.65 -4.04 -5.27
N PRO A 34 -9.89 -3.05 -4.74
CA PRO A 34 -10.47 -1.82 -4.19
C PRO A 34 -11.38 -1.08 -5.17
N LEU A 35 -11.01 -1.00 -6.45
CA LEU A 35 -11.81 -0.31 -7.46
C LEU A 35 -13.14 -1.03 -7.68
N PHE A 36 -13.12 -2.37 -7.80
CA PHE A 36 -14.33 -3.17 -7.93
C PHE A 36 -15.28 -2.99 -6.73
N CYS A 37 -14.77 -3.13 -5.50
CA CYS A 37 -15.57 -2.91 -4.29
C CYS A 37 -16.07 -1.47 -4.18
N GLY A 38 -15.23 -0.49 -4.47
CA GLY A 38 -15.57 0.93 -4.41
C GLY A 38 -16.70 1.28 -5.38
N VAL A 39 -16.68 0.77 -6.62
CA VAL A 39 -17.73 1.00 -7.62
C VAL A 39 -19.09 0.44 -7.18
N ILE A 40 -19.10 -0.67 -6.44
CA ILE A 40 -20.31 -1.28 -5.88
C ILE A 40 -20.88 -0.42 -4.72
N LEU A 41 -20.01 0.17 -3.89
CA LEU A 41 -20.39 0.89 -2.67
C LEU A 41 -20.60 2.41 -2.86
N THR A 42 -20.33 2.95 -4.04
CA THR A 42 -20.39 4.41 -4.31
C THR A 42 -21.38 4.75 -5.42
N THR A 43 -22.09 5.88 -5.28
CA THR A 43 -22.86 6.50 -6.38
C THR A 43 -21.95 7.32 -7.29
N ASP A 44 -22.46 7.92 -8.36
CA ASP A 44 -21.65 8.69 -9.33
C ASP A 44 -20.82 9.81 -8.68
N SER A 45 -21.39 10.54 -7.73
CA SER A 45 -20.65 11.55 -6.95
C SER A 45 -19.57 10.92 -6.06
N GLY A 46 -19.87 9.81 -5.39
CA GLY A 46 -18.90 9.06 -4.59
C GLY A 46 -17.75 8.50 -5.43
N ARG A 47 -18.04 8.06 -6.67
CA ARG A 47 -17.03 7.56 -7.63
C ARG A 47 -16.05 8.65 -8.03
N MET A 48 -16.52 9.89 -8.25
CA MET A 48 -15.61 11.02 -8.48
C MET A 48 -14.67 11.23 -7.29
N GLY A 49 -15.20 11.18 -6.07
CA GLY A 49 -14.42 11.22 -4.84
C GLY A 49 -13.36 10.14 -4.77
N MET A 50 -13.75 8.91 -5.09
CA MET A 50 -12.86 7.74 -5.13
C MET A 50 -11.71 7.93 -6.14
N VAL A 51 -12.02 8.38 -7.36
CA VAL A 51 -10.98 8.66 -8.38
C VAL A 51 -10.00 9.72 -7.89
N LEU A 52 -10.48 10.80 -7.25
CA LEU A 52 -9.62 11.82 -6.65
C LEU A 52 -8.75 11.24 -5.53
N GLY A 53 -9.29 10.35 -4.70
CA GLY A 53 -8.56 9.69 -3.62
C GLY A 53 -7.46 8.78 -4.16
N ILE A 54 -7.78 7.97 -5.17
CA ILE A 54 -6.83 7.13 -5.93
C ILE A 54 -5.68 8.00 -6.42
N LEU A 55 -5.97 9.07 -7.15
CA LEU A 55 -4.94 9.98 -7.68
C LEU A 55 -4.11 10.63 -6.56
N ALA A 56 -4.73 11.07 -5.47
CA ALA A 56 -4.02 11.67 -4.35
C ALA A 56 -3.02 10.70 -3.71
N VAL A 57 -3.41 9.44 -3.49
CA VAL A 57 -2.52 8.39 -2.97
C VAL A 57 -1.37 8.13 -3.93
N PHE A 58 -1.66 7.99 -5.24
CA PHE A 58 -0.63 7.76 -6.26
C PHE A 58 0.39 8.89 -6.29
N LEU A 59 -0.06 10.15 -6.35
CA LEU A 59 0.80 11.33 -6.41
C LEU A 59 1.64 11.50 -5.14
N THR A 60 1.06 11.18 -3.97
CA THR A 60 1.78 11.24 -2.69
C THR A 60 2.90 10.21 -2.63
N GLY A 61 2.63 8.97 -3.05
CA GLY A 61 3.67 7.96 -3.14
C GLY A 61 4.71 8.27 -4.22
N TYR A 62 4.28 8.78 -5.37
CA TYR A 62 5.17 9.23 -6.45
C TYR A 62 6.13 10.32 -5.97
N ARG A 63 5.62 11.36 -5.28
CA ARG A 63 6.47 12.39 -4.68
C ARG A 63 7.43 11.81 -3.64
N SER A 64 6.95 10.87 -2.83
CA SER A 64 7.76 10.20 -1.80
C SER A 64 8.88 9.36 -2.39
N CYS A 65 8.79 8.91 -3.64
CA CYS A 65 9.86 8.21 -4.34
C CYS A 65 11.15 9.03 -4.45
N PHE A 66 11.04 10.36 -4.51
CA PHE A 66 12.19 11.27 -4.63
C PHE A 66 12.79 11.68 -3.27
N VAL A 67 11.99 11.59 -2.20
CA VAL A 67 12.40 12.03 -0.85
C VAL A 67 12.83 10.85 0.03
N TYR A 68 12.10 9.73 -0.02
CA TYR A 68 12.23 8.60 0.89
C TYR A 68 12.42 7.28 0.15
N ARG A 69 13.45 7.21 -0.70
CA ARG A 69 13.73 6.07 -1.58
C ARG A 69 13.67 4.70 -0.88
N GLU A 70 14.40 4.54 0.23
CA GLU A 70 14.46 3.27 0.97
C GLU A 70 13.12 2.87 1.62
N ALA A 71 12.36 3.85 2.10
CA ALA A 71 11.05 3.61 2.70
C ALA A 71 10.06 3.15 1.62
N ILE A 72 10.03 3.82 0.47
CA ILE A 72 9.15 3.45 -0.64
C ILE A 72 9.48 2.07 -1.20
N LEU A 73 10.76 1.71 -1.31
CA LEU A 73 11.13 0.36 -1.71
C LEU A 73 10.63 -0.69 -0.71
N THR A 74 10.73 -0.40 0.60
CA THR A 74 10.20 -1.28 1.65
C THR A 74 8.68 -1.44 1.53
N VAL A 75 7.97 -0.33 1.34
CA VAL A 75 6.51 -0.33 1.12
C VAL A 75 6.17 -1.09 -0.16
N ALA A 76 6.91 -0.92 -1.24
CA ALA A 76 6.66 -1.62 -2.50
C ALA A 76 6.82 -3.14 -2.35
N TYR A 77 7.85 -3.60 -1.63
CA TYR A 77 8.03 -5.02 -1.32
C TYR A 77 6.85 -5.59 -0.54
N GLY A 78 6.47 -4.97 0.58
CA GLY A 78 5.31 -5.46 1.33
C GLY A 78 4.00 -5.26 0.59
N GLY A 79 3.90 -4.28 -0.32
CA GLY A 79 2.74 -4.03 -1.15
C GLY A 79 2.49 -5.14 -2.18
N TRP A 80 3.54 -5.82 -2.65
CA TRP A 80 3.38 -7.04 -3.46
C TRP A 80 2.80 -8.18 -2.65
N ILE A 81 3.21 -8.31 -1.38
CA ILE A 81 2.62 -9.29 -0.46
C ILE A 81 1.14 -8.97 -0.24
N VAL A 82 0.79 -7.69 0.01
CA VAL A 82 -0.61 -7.24 0.11
C VAL A 82 -1.40 -7.56 -1.17
N ALA A 83 -0.83 -7.28 -2.36
CA ALA A 83 -1.47 -7.60 -3.64
C ALA A 83 -1.77 -9.10 -3.77
N ALA A 84 -0.82 -9.96 -3.39
CA ALA A 84 -1.02 -11.40 -3.36
C ALA A 84 -2.12 -11.83 -2.37
N PHE A 85 -2.30 -11.11 -1.26
CA PHE A 85 -3.39 -11.36 -0.33
C PHE A 85 -4.75 -10.82 -0.79
N GLN A 86 -4.82 -9.91 -1.77
CA GLN A 86 -6.10 -9.41 -2.27
C GLN A 86 -6.98 -10.49 -2.91
N PHE A 87 -6.43 -11.66 -3.28
CA PHE A 87 -7.22 -12.83 -3.69
C PHE A 87 -8.09 -13.42 -2.57
N VAL A 88 -7.72 -13.20 -1.30
CA VAL A 88 -8.52 -13.52 -0.11
C VAL A 88 -8.91 -12.20 0.54
N PRO A 89 -10.04 -11.58 0.15
CA PRO A 89 -10.25 -10.15 0.31
C PRO A 89 -10.57 -9.67 1.74
N PHE A 90 -10.18 -10.44 2.75
CA PHE A 90 -10.45 -10.12 4.15
C PHE A 90 -9.85 -8.77 4.57
N LEU A 91 -8.56 -8.54 4.28
CA LEU A 91 -7.89 -7.29 4.66
C LEU A 91 -8.48 -6.07 3.94
N GLN A 92 -8.83 -6.23 2.66
CA GLN A 92 -9.45 -5.14 1.90
C GLN A 92 -10.83 -4.80 2.46
N VAL A 93 -11.68 -5.81 2.71
CA VAL A 93 -13.03 -5.59 3.19
C VAL A 93 -12.98 -4.85 4.53
N MET A 94 -12.11 -5.26 5.45
CA MET A 94 -11.94 -4.56 6.74
C MET A 94 -11.46 -3.12 6.56
N ALA A 95 -10.47 -2.87 5.69
CA ALA A 95 -9.99 -1.52 5.40
C ALA A 95 -11.07 -0.64 4.72
N GLY A 96 -11.91 -1.24 3.87
CA GLY A 96 -13.05 -0.59 3.23
C GLY A 96 -14.13 -0.22 4.24
N LEU A 97 -14.49 -1.15 5.14
CA LEU A 97 -15.47 -0.90 6.20
C LEU A 97 -15.01 0.22 7.14
N ILE A 98 -13.72 0.27 7.48
CA ILE A 98 -13.17 1.38 8.27
C ILE A 98 -13.28 2.70 7.49
N GLY A 99 -12.99 2.69 6.18
CA GLY A 99 -13.16 3.86 5.32
C GLY A 99 -14.60 4.38 5.27
N VAL A 100 -15.58 3.47 5.15
CA VAL A 100 -17.02 3.80 5.20
C VAL A 100 -17.40 4.36 6.57
N ALA A 101 -16.96 3.74 7.66
CA ALA A 101 -17.23 4.22 9.01
C ALA A 101 -16.70 5.65 9.24
N VAL A 102 -15.55 6.00 8.66
CA VAL A 102 -15.03 7.38 8.71
C VAL A 102 -15.88 8.35 7.87
N ALA A 103 -16.36 7.92 6.71
CA ALA A 103 -17.29 8.72 5.91
C ALA A 103 -18.62 8.95 6.65
N GLU A 104 -19.17 7.94 7.33
CA GLU A 104 -20.36 8.06 8.17
C GLU A 104 -20.12 9.00 9.35
N ALA A 105 -19.00 8.85 10.07
CA ALA A 105 -18.65 9.69 11.21
C ALA A 105 -18.47 11.18 10.84
N THR A 106 -18.18 11.48 9.56
CA THR A 106 -18.06 12.84 9.03
C THR A 106 -19.35 13.35 8.36
N GLY A 107 -20.45 12.60 8.47
CA GLY A 107 -21.75 12.94 7.86
C GLY A 107 -21.75 12.88 6.33
N GLN A 108 -20.82 12.13 5.73
CA GLN A 108 -20.66 11.99 4.28
C GLN A 108 -21.25 10.69 3.71
N ALA A 109 -21.83 9.86 4.58
CA ALA A 109 -22.55 8.65 4.24
C ALA A 109 -23.80 8.50 5.12
N ALA A 110 -24.82 7.80 4.62
CA ALA A 110 -26.04 7.53 5.39
C ALA A 110 -25.73 6.61 6.57
N SER A 111 -26.23 6.95 7.76
CA SER A 111 -26.01 6.17 8.97
C SER A 111 -26.88 4.91 9.00
N GLY A 112 -26.31 3.76 9.35
CA GLY A 112 -27.05 2.60 9.88
C GLY A 112 -27.35 1.47 8.90
N ASP A 113 -27.39 1.74 7.59
CA ASP A 113 -27.25 0.72 6.56
C ASP A 113 -25.91 0.96 5.89
N LEU A 114 -25.28 -0.06 5.27
CA LEU A 114 -24.13 0.11 4.37
C LEU A 114 -24.56 0.90 3.11
N GLY A 115 -25.06 2.10 3.34
CA GLY A 115 -25.69 2.97 2.39
C GLY A 115 -24.63 3.47 1.42
N PRO A 116 -25.02 3.72 0.17
CA PRO A 116 -24.05 4.11 -0.84
C PRO A 116 -23.43 5.46 -0.46
N ILE A 117 -22.11 5.55 -0.56
CA ILE A 117 -21.41 6.83 -0.37
C ILE A 117 -21.79 7.74 -1.53
N ASN A 118 -22.53 8.80 -1.23
CA ASN A 118 -23.17 9.66 -2.23
C ASN A 118 -22.53 11.05 -2.36
N THR A 119 -21.52 11.36 -1.56
CA THR A 119 -20.78 12.62 -1.66
C THR A 119 -19.37 12.39 -2.21
N VAL A 120 -18.87 13.39 -2.96
CA VAL A 120 -17.49 13.41 -3.47
C VAL A 120 -16.50 13.34 -2.29
N LEU A 121 -16.76 14.09 -1.22
CA LEU A 121 -15.89 14.09 -0.05
C LEU A 121 -15.88 12.73 0.67
N GLY A 122 -17.03 12.07 0.78
CA GLY A 122 -17.13 10.74 1.38
C GLY A 122 -16.33 9.70 0.60
N GLY A 123 -16.47 9.67 -0.73
CA GLY A 123 -15.72 8.75 -1.57
C GLY A 123 -14.20 9.00 -1.50
N PHE A 124 -13.80 10.26 -1.44
CA PHE A 124 -12.42 10.67 -1.27
C PHE A 124 -11.83 10.22 0.08
N LEU A 125 -12.51 10.51 1.19
CA LEU A 125 -12.07 10.15 2.54
C LEU A 125 -11.99 8.63 2.72
N ALA A 126 -13.03 7.90 2.30
CA ALA A 126 -13.05 6.44 2.38
C ALA A 126 -11.84 5.85 1.62
N THR A 127 -11.56 6.36 0.42
CA THR A 127 -10.43 5.92 -0.40
C THR A 127 -9.08 6.23 0.24
N LEU A 128 -8.90 7.43 0.81
CA LEU A 128 -7.66 7.81 1.51
C LEU A 128 -7.42 6.91 2.73
N VAL A 129 -8.46 6.64 3.51
CA VAL A 129 -8.37 5.80 4.71
C VAL A 129 -8.01 4.37 4.31
N THR A 130 -8.76 3.79 3.36
CA THR A 130 -8.49 2.44 2.87
C THR A 130 -7.08 2.33 2.27
N GLY A 131 -6.68 3.27 1.40
CA GLY A 131 -5.34 3.30 0.82
C GLY A 131 -4.24 3.44 1.87
N GLY A 132 -4.44 4.31 2.87
CA GLY A 132 -3.52 4.51 3.98
C GLY A 132 -3.31 3.25 4.83
N ILE A 133 -4.39 2.53 5.14
CA ILE A 133 -4.33 1.25 5.87
C ILE A 133 -3.51 0.23 5.10
N LEU A 134 -3.78 0.06 3.80
CA LEU A 134 -3.05 -0.89 2.95
C LEU A 134 -1.57 -0.53 2.83
N ILE A 135 -1.25 0.76 2.69
CA ILE A 135 0.14 1.25 2.66
C ILE A 135 0.85 0.98 3.99
N ALA A 136 0.16 1.20 5.12
CA ALA A 136 0.72 0.91 6.44
C ALA A 136 0.99 -0.59 6.62
N LEU A 137 0.04 -1.44 6.23
CA LEU A 137 0.22 -2.90 6.23
C LEU A 137 1.39 -3.33 5.33
N ALA A 138 1.48 -2.77 4.13
CA ALA A 138 2.59 -3.00 3.21
C ALA A 138 3.93 -2.56 3.84
N ALA A 139 3.98 -1.42 4.55
CA ALA A 139 5.17 -0.98 5.26
C ALA A 139 5.60 -1.99 6.34
N VAL A 140 4.65 -2.45 7.16
CA VAL A 140 4.92 -3.42 8.23
C VAL A 140 5.43 -4.75 7.65
N LEU A 141 4.74 -5.29 6.65
CA LEU A 141 5.16 -6.54 6.00
C LEU A 141 6.54 -6.41 5.36
N GLY A 142 6.81 -5.31 4.66
CA GLY A 142 8.12 -5.03 4.09
C GLY A 142 9.22 -4.95 5.15
N LEU A 143 8.96 -4.31 6.29
CA LEU A 143 9.90 -4.25 7.41
C LEU A 143 10.14 -5.63 8.03
N MET A 144 9.08 -6.43 8.23
CA MET A 144 9.19 -7.80 8.76
C MET A 144 10.03 -8.68 7.85
N THR A 145 9.82 -8.64 6.53
CA THR A 145 10.64 -9.40 5.58
C THR A 145 12.10 -8.98 5.64
N ARG A 146 12.39 -7.66 5.67
CA ARG A 146 13.76 -7.16 5.82
C ARG A 146 14.40 -7.59 7.15
N GLY A 147 13.63 -7.59 8.23
CA GLY A 147 14.07 -8.06 9.55
C GLY A 147 14.43 -9.54 9.54
N LEU A 148 13.55 -10.38 8.99
CA LEU A 148 13.75 -11.82 8.88
C LEU A 148 14.96 -12.16 8.01
N THR A 149 15.11 -11.51 6.85
CA THR A 149 16.28 -11.72 5.97
C THR A 149 17.59 -11.38 6.67
N ARG A 150 17.62 -10.33 7.51
CA ARG A 150 18.81 -9.99 8.31
C ARG A 150 19.12 -11.04 9.37
N MET A 151 18.10 -11.57 10.05
CA MET A 151 18.30 -12.61 11.06
C MET A 151 18.79 -13.93 10.47
N LEU A 152 18.41 -14.23 9.23
CA LEU A 152 18.76 -15.48 8.56
C LEU A 152 20.12 -15.45 7.84
N ASN A 153 20.75 -14.27 7.68
CA ASN A 153 22.01 -14.14 6.94
C ASN A 153 23.24 -14.34 7.85
N PRO A 154 23.99 -15.46 7.77
CA PRO A 154 25.07 -15.79 8.70
C PRO A 154 26.27 -14.84 8.62
N ALA A 155 26.41 -14.10 7.51
CA ALA A 155 27.49 -13.15 7.29
C ALA A 155 27.48 -11.97 8.28
N ASP A 156 26.31 -11.59 8.81
CA ASP A 156 26.20 -10.50 9.78
C ASP A 156 26.67 -10.92 11.19
N HIS A 157 26.60 -12.22 11.52
CA HIS A 157 27.07 -12.74 12.80
C HIS A 157 28.60 -12.79 12.91
N GLY A 158 29.31 -12.98 11.79
CA GLY A 158 30.79 -13.00 11.77
C GLY A 158 31.45 -11.62 11.96
N ILE A 159 30.77 -10.54 11.56
CA ILE A 159 31.29 -9.16 11.69
C ILE A 159 31.09 -8.63 13.12
N ALA A 160 29.98 -8.99 13.77
CA ALA A 160 29.74 -8.64 15.17
C ALA A 160 30.77 -9.30 16.11
N ALA A 161 31.12 -10.57 15.87
CA ALA A 161 32.13 -11.29 16.65
C ALA A 161 33.55 -10.69 16.48
N LYS A 162 33.89 -10.16 15.29
CA LYS A 162 35.19 -9.53 15.02
C LYS A 162 35.33 -8.10 15.55
N LYS A 163 34.23 -7.40 15.89
CA LYS A 163 34.29 -6.07 16.53
C LYS A 163 34.35 -6.13 18.06
N ALA A 164 34.10 -7.32 18.63
CA ALA A 164 34.15 -7.56 20.07
C ALA A 164 35.51 -8.09 20.56
N LEU A 165 36.46 -8.30 19.63
CA LEU A 165 37.87 -8.65 19.86
C LEU A 165 38.76 -7.48 19.43
#